data_AF-A0A9N8X3X6-F1
#
_entry.id   AF-A0A9N8X3X6-F1
#
_cell.length_a   1.000
_cell.length_b   1.000
_cell.length_c   1.000
_cell.angle_alpha   90.00
_cell.angle_beta   90.00
_cell.angle_gamma   90.00
#
_symmetry.space_group_name_H-M   'P 1'
#
loop_
_entity.id
_entity.type
_entity.pdbx_description
1 polymer ?
#
loop_
_entity_poly.entity_id
_entity_poly.type
_entity_poly.pdbx_seq_one_letter_code
_entity_poly.pdbx_strand_id
1 'polypeptide(L)'
;MSAVTLYAWAVPAYFQGSVVDHTWVTTYDSRVKVFSKIADVLAAGEHYWYSWGSFHAQGGTPTIPDGFLALGPANLPYACCLCKPDVDSNLDRAARGTIFNYGRDGVCHQLANQILWATGQSGMSPATVRRARGYWLSNALFGTYGKQHAAWASRKLQCASSSGSITMNTGHADPDVDDFQEHLETTLKGRGADGKIKSLMDHRRAFMVQVERMQYAAPAGDAPSASELNRLYSSFLHDAASILGEKDFELVFGEPPQGEMNVVNPSIYEASVQRPQEQ
;
A
#
# COMPACT_ATOMS: atom_id res chain seq x y z
N MET A 1 -6.60 27.12 1.32
CA MET A 1 -6.10 25.73 1.22
C MET A 1 -4.60 25.78 1.39
N SER A 2 -4.03 25.15 2.43
CA SER A 2 -2.58 25.01 2.56
C SER A 2 -2.11 23.93 1.59
N ALA A 3 -1.68 24.34 0.40
CA ALA A 3 -1.00 23.45 -0.53
C ALA A 3 0.35 23.07 0.09
N VAL A 4 0.66 21.77 0.10
CA VAL A 4 1.96 21.23 0.53
C VAL A 4 2.48 20.28 -0.54
N THR A 5 3.73 19.86 -0.45
CA THR A 5 4.22 18.72 -1.22
C THR A 5 4.27 17.50 -0.29
N LEU A 6 3.67 16.39 -0.72
CA LEU A 6 3.87 15.10 -0.06
C LEU A 6 5.04 14.37 -0.71
N TYR A 7 5.83 13.67 0.10
CA TYR A 7 6.95 12.84 -0.32
C TYR A 7 6.76 11.43 0.21
N ALA A 8 7.05 10.43 -0.62
CA ALA A 8 6.96 9.03 -0.27
C ALA A 8 8.34 8.36 -0.27
N TRP A 9 8.55 7.51 0.72
CA TRP A 9 9.86 6.95 1.03
C TRP A 9 9.82 5.44 1.21
N ALA A 10 10.98 4.80 1.13
CA ALA A 10 11.18 3.39 1.39
C ALA A 10 12.43 3.10 2.23
N VAL A 11 12.33 2.03 3.03
CA VAL A 11 13.44 1.27 3.63
C VAL A 11 13.15 -0.23 3.48
N PRO A 12 14.14 -1.13 3.51
CA PRO A 12 13.86 -2.56 3.54
C PRO A 12 12.95 -2.90 4.71
N ALA A 13 11.92 -3.71 4.47
CA ALA A 13 11.11 -4.18 5.58
C ALA A 13 11.94 -5.09 6.50
N TYR A 14 11.95 -4.80 7.79
CA TYR A 14 12.86 -5.39 8.78
C TYR A 14 12.40 -6.78 9.26
N PHE A 15 12.23 -7.74 8.35
CA PHE A 15 11.98 -9.13 8.70
C PHE A 15 12.65 -10.09 7.70
N GLN A 16 13.02 -11.27 8.20
CA GLN A 16 13.84 -12.22 7.46
C GLN A 16 13.16 -12.65 6.15
N GLY A 17 13.92 -12.59 5.05
CA GLY A 17 13.43 -12.99 3.72
C GLY A 17 12.40 -12.05 3.12
N SER A 18 12.26 -10.82 3.61
CA SER A 18 11.30 -9.87 3.05
C SER A 18 11.69 -9.44 1.64
N VAL A 19 10.76 -9.65 0.71
CA VAL A 19 10.80 -9.20 -0.69
C VAL A 19 10.16 -7.84 -0.90
N VAL A 20 9.74 -7.17 0.18
CA VAL A 20 9.08 -5.86 0.13
C VAL A 20 9.91 -4.81 0.85
N ASP A 21 9.70 -3.56 0.47
CA ASP A 21 10.10 -2.41 1.28
C ASP A 21 8.97 -2.01 2.23
N HIS A 22 9.32 -1.33 3.31
CA HIS A 22 8.37 -0.56 4.12
C HIS A 22 8.33 0.88 3.61
N THR A 23 7.13 1.45 3.50
CA THR A 23 6.92 2.80 2.97
C THR A 23 6.21 3.71 3.94
N TRP A 24 6.54 5.00 3.91
CA TRP A 24 5.89 6.06 4.69
C TRP A 24 5.78 7.36 3.88
N VAL A 25 5.03 8.34 4.39
CA VAL A 25 4.80 9.63 3.72
C VAL A 25 5.13 10.80 4.65
N THR A 26 5.65 11.89 4.11
CA THR A 26 5.98 13.13 4.85
C THR A 26 5.56 14.38 4.08
N THR A 27 5.49 15.53 4.76
CA THR A 27 5.39 16.86 4.11
C THR A 27 6.74 17.50 3.80
N TYR A 28 7.84 16.84 4.17
CA TYR A 28 9.21 17.34 4.02
C TYR A 28 10.09 16.37 3.23
N ASP A 29 11.11 16.90 2.55
CA ASP A 29 12.10 16.10 1.84
C ASP A 29 13.16 15.56 2.81
N SER A 30 13.10 14.26 3.16
CA SER A 30 14.05 13.62 4.09
C SER A 30 15.49 13.51 3.55
N ARG A 31 15.76 13.91 2.30
CA ARG A 31 17.12 14.02 1.75
C ARG A 31 17.75 15.36 2.05
N VAL A 32 16.93 16.38 2.30
CA VAL A 32 17.34 17.76 2.56
C VAL A 32 17.17 18.12 4.03
N LYS A 33 16.07 17.68 4.65
CA LYS A 33 15.70 17.98 6.03
C LYS A 33 15.50 16.67 6.79
N VAL A 34 16.52 16.26 7.53
CA VAL A 34 16.50 15.03 8.34
C VAL A 34 16.08 15.37 9.77
N PHE A 35 15.08 14.66 10.27
CA PHE A 35 14.67 14.72 11.67
C PHE A 35 15.00 13.43 12.37
N SER A 36 15.69 13.51 13.52
CA SER A 36 16.13 12.32 14.24
C SER A 36 15.02 11.57 14.97
N LYS A 37 13.91 12.27 15.27
CA LYS A 37 12.76 11.75 16.02
C LYS A 37 11.49 12.48 15.58
N ILE A 38 10.34 11.81 15.77
CA ILE A 38 9.03 12.38 15.44
C ILE A 38 8.77 13.72 16.14
N ALA A 39 9.23 13.90 17.38
CA ALA A 39 9.03 15.14 18.12
C ALA A 39 9.60 16.39 17.40
N ASP A 40 10.71 16.22 16.66
CA ASP A 40 11.33 17.32 15.92
C ASP A 40 10.52 17.67 14.65
N VAL A 41 9.89 16.67 14.02
CA VAL A 41 8.95 16.86 12.90
C VAL A 41 7.79 17.74 13.35
N LEU A 42 7.17 17.39 14.49
CA LEU A 42 6.03 18.13 15.04
C LEU A 42 6.41 19.55 15.46
N ALA A 43 7.57 19.71 16.09
CA ALA A 43 8.08 21.03 16.47
C ALA A 43 8.34 21.93 15.25
N ALA A 44 8.63 21.34 14.09
CA ALA A 44 8.82 22.06 12.83
C ALA A 44 7.51 22.34 12.06
N GLY A 45 6.35 21.93 12.58
CA GLY A 45 5.06 22.07 11.91
C GLY A 45 4.91 21.20 10.66
N GLU A 46 5.70 20.12 10.57
CA GLU A 46 5.65 19.13 9.50
C GLU A 46 4.80 17.94 9.92
N HIS A 47 4.41 17.10 8.95
CA HIS A 47 3.62 15.89 9.18
C HIS A 47 4.36 14.63 8.71
N TYR A 48 4.15 13.54 9.46
CA TYR A 48 4.67 12.21 9.17
C TYR A 48 3.56 11.16 9.26
N TRP A 49 3.38 10.35 8.23
CA TRP A 49 2.48 9.20 8.23
C TRP A 49 3.29 7.91 8.27
N TYR A 50 3.13 7.15 9.34
CA TYR A 50 3.83 5.88 9.57
C TYR A 50 3.47 4.79 8.57
N SER A 51 2.30 4.87 7.94
CA SER A 51 1.82 3.91 6.94
C SER A 51 2.03 2.45 7.37
N TRP A 52 1.66 2.11 8.61
CA TRP A 52 1.97 0.82 9.25
C TRP A 52 3.46 0.57 9.46
N GLY A 53 3.99 0.94 10.63
CA GLY A 53 5.40 0.73 10.95
C GLY A 53 5.89 1.65 12.04
N SER A 54 7.16 2.06 11.93
CA SER A 54 7.83 2.94 12.89
C SER A 54 8.33 4.22 12.20
N PHE A 55 8.87 5.14 13.00
CA PHE A 55 9.44 6.38 12.49
C PHE A 55 10.80 6.10 11.83
N HIS A 56 10.99 6.64 10.63
CA HIS A 56 12.23 6.59 9.88
C HIS A 56 12.71 8.01 9.57
N ALA A 57 13.90 8.36 10.06
CA ALA A 57 14.51 9.67 9.83
C ALA A 57 14.87 9.89 8.35
N GLN A 58 15.24 8.81 7.66
CA GLN A 58 15.71 8.84 6.27
C GLN A 58 15.35 7.53 5.57
N GLY A 59 15.13 7.62 4.25
CA GLY A 59 14.99 6.49 3.34
C GLY A 59 16.32 5.86 2.95
N GLY A 60 16.23 4.70 2.32
CA GLY A 60 17.36 4.03 1.69
C GLY A 60 17.12 2.54 1.57
N THR A 61 17.18 2.04 0.35
CA THR A 61 17.10 0.60 0.01
C THR A 61 18.32 0.22 -0.82
N PRO A 62 18.64 -1.08 -0.98
CA PRO A 62 19.73 -1.52 -1.85
C PRO A 62 19.63 -1.03 -3.30
N THR A 63 18.41 -0.81 -3.80
CA THR A 63 18.15 -0.38 -5.19
C THR A 63 17.82 1.11 -5.32
N ILE A 64 17.41 1.77 -4.24
CA ILE A 64 17.10 3.20 -4.19
C ILE A 64 17.84 3.80 -2.98
N PRO A 65 19.10 4.23 -3.15
CA PRO A 65 19.97 4.61 -2.02
C PRO A 65 19.43 5.74 -1.13
N ASP A 66 18.63 6.66 -1.68
CA ASP A 66 18.00 7.74 -0.93
C ASP A 66 16.57 7.41 -0.45
N GLY A 67 16.07 6.22 -0.81
CA GLY A 67 14.72 5.73 -0.53
C GLY A 67 13.60 6.54 -1.16
N PHE A 68 13.88 7.50 -2.05
CA PHE A 68 12.86 8.38 -2.60
C PHE A 68 12.00 7.68 -3.65
N LEU A 69 10.68 7.61 -3.42
CA LEU A 69 9.74 6.95 -4.32
C LEU A 69 9.00 7.93 -5.21
N ALA A 70 8.32 8.92 -4.61
CA ALA A 70 7.44 9.84 -5.34
C ALA A 70 7.25 11.14 -4.56
N LEU A 71 6.82 12.19 -5.27
CA LEU A 71 6.33 13.42 -4.67
C LEU A 71 5.17 13.99 -5.48
N GLY A 72 4.36 14.83 -4.85
CA GLY A 72 3.33 15.59 -5.55
C GLY A 72 2.73 16.71 -4.70
N PRO A 73 2.24 17.80 -5.33
CA PRO A 73 1.47 18.82 -4.63
C PRO A 73 0.16 18.23 -4.12
N ALA A 74 -0.20 18.52 -2.87
CA ALA A 74 -1.37 17.95 -2.20
C ALA A 74 -2.17 19.00 -1.41
N ASN A 75 -3.45 18.70 -1.23
CA ASN A 75 -4.30 19.37 -0.24
C ASN A 75 -4.07 18.72 1.13
N LEU A 76 -3.35 19.41 2.02
CA LEU A 76 -2.99 18.87 3.34
C LEU A 76 -4.21 18.49 4.20
N PRO A 77 -5.23 19.34 4.39
CA PRO A 77 -6.46 18.95 5.09
C PRO A 77 -7.09 17.66 4.55
N TYR A 78 -7.09 17.47 3.23
CA TYR A 78 -7.61 16.26 2.62
C TYR A 78 -6.75 15.04 2.94
N ALA A 79 -5.43 15.13 2.82
CA ALA A 79 -4.50 14.05 3.19
C ALA A 79 -4.68 13.64 4.67
N CYS A 80 -4.74 14.63 5.58
CA CYS A 80 -4.92 14.40 7.01
C CYS A 80 -6.29 13.77 7.33
N CYS A 81 -7.33 14.08 6.55
CA CYS A 81 -8.62 13.43 6.71
C CYS A 81 -8.57 11.97 6.23
N LEU A 82 -7.93 11.69 5.09
CA LEU A 82 -7.83 10.34 4.55
C LEU A 82 -7.16 9.42 5.58
N CYS A 83 -5.99 9.83 6.08
CA CYS A 83 -5.28 9.17 7.17
C CYS A 83 -4.71 10.22 8.13
N LYS A 84 -4.90 10.05 9.43
CA LYS A 84 -4.36 10.97 10.45
C LYS A 84 -2.82 10.88 10.50
N PRO A 85 -2.08 11.99 10.37
CA PRO A 85 -0.62 12.00 10.54
C PRO A 85 -0.22 11.96 12.01
N ASP A 86 1.08 11.83 12.26
CA ASP A 86 1.79 12.13 13.51
C ASP A 86 1.45 11.21 14.69
N VAL A 87 0.71 10.15 14.41
CA VAL A 87 0.37 9.10 15.36
C VAL A 87 0.68 7.74 14.73
N ASP A 88 1.13 6.80 15.57
CA ASP A 88 1.41 5.44 15.12
C ASP A 88 0.11 4.76 14.67
N SER A 89 0.07 4.33 13.41
CA SER A 89 -1.02 3.56 12.82
C SER A 89 -1.33 2.26 13.57
N ASN A 90 -0.38 1.67 14.30
CA ASN A 90 -0.66 0.53 15.18
C ASN A 90 -1.52 0.93 16.39
N LEU A 91 -1.47 2.19 16.82
CA LEU A 91 -2.16 2.69 18.00
C LEU A 91 -3.47 3.40 17.67
N ASP A 92 -3.51 4.18 16.60
CA ASP A 92 -4.66 5.03 16.26
C ASP A 92 -5.34 4.55 14.97
N ARG A 93 -6.64 4.20 15.06
CA ARG A 93 -7.42 3.75 13.91
C ARG A 93 -7.54 4.83 12.83
N ALA A 94 -7.58 6.10 13.20
CA ALA A 94 -7.70 7.20 12.23
C ALA A 94 -6.45 7.33 11.35
N ALA A 95 -5.30 6.80 11.77
CA ALA A 95 -4.07 6.77 10.98
C ALA A 95 -3.98 5.59 9.99
N ARG A 96 -4.94 4.65 10.02
CA ARG A 96 -4.92 3.43 9.20
C ARG A 96 -5.68 3.55 7.87
N GLY A 97 -6.31 4.70 7.61
CA GLY A 97 -7.21 4.86 6.47
C GLY A 97 -8.29 3.77 6.48
N THR A 98 -8.34 2.97 5.41
CA THR A 98 -9.23 1.79 5.32
C THR A 98 -8.49 0.45 5.35
N ILE A 99 -7.20 0.45 5.70
CA ILE A 99 -6.44 -0.77 5.97
C ILE A 99 -6.69 -1.14 7.43
N PHE A 100 -7.86 -1.67 7.76
CA PHE A 100 -8.24 -1.90 9.17
C PHE A 100 -7.40 -2.98 9.84
N ASN A 101 -7.06 -4.02 9.08
CA ASN A 101 -6.27 -5.17 9.48
C ASN A 101 -5.06 -5.29 8.54
N TYR A 102 -3.86 -5.05 9.08
CA TYR A 102 -2.61 -5.18 8.32
C TYR A 102 -2.48 -6.60 7.75
N GLY A 103 -1.94 -6.72 6.53
CA GLY A 103 -1.75 -8.01 5.86
C GLY A 103 -3.04 -8.69 5.39
N ARG A 104 -4.22 -8.20 5.77
CA ARG A 104 -5.53 -8.70 5.30
C ARG A 104 -6.20 -7.71 4.37
N ASP A 105 -6.26 -6.44 4.77
CA ASP A 105 -6.89 -5.37 3.99
C ASP A 105 -5.88 -4.68 3.07
N GLY A 106 -4.59 -4.81 3.39
CA GLY A 106 -3.46 -4.24 2.67
C GLY A 106 -2.24 -4.15 3.58
N VAL A 107 -1.13 -3.62 3.04
CA VAL A 107 0.11 -3.39 3.79
C VAL A 107 0.49 -1.91 3.75
N CYS A 108 1.71 -1.58 4.16
CA CYS A 108 2.21 -0.20 4.19
C CYS A 108 2.12 0.52 2.84
N HIS A 109 2.29 -0.21 1.73
CA HIS A 109 2.17 0.35 0.38
C HIS A 109 0.77 0.93 0.11
N GLN A 110 -0.28 0.17 0.42
CA GLN A 110 -1.66 0.59 0.20
C GLN A 110 -2.02 1.77 1.08
N LEU A 111 -1.58 1.78 2.34
CA LEU A 111 -1.83 2.93 3.23
C LEU A 111 -1.10 4.19 2.76
N ALA A 112 0.16 4.07 2.33
CA ALA A 112 0.91 5.17 1.73
C ALA A 112 0.20 5.72 0.48
N ASN A 113 -0.30 4.84 -0.39
CA ASN A 113 -1.09 5.23 -1.56
C ASN A 113 -2.40 5.94 -1.19
N GLN A 114 -3.10 5.52 -0.12
CA GLN A 114 -4.29 6.23 0.36
C GLN A 114 -3.97 7.66 0.82
N ILE A 115 -2.81 7.90 1.44
CA ILE A 115 -2.36 9.24 1.81
C ILE A 115 -2.03 10.06 0.55
N LEU A 116 -1.27 9.46 -0.37
CA LEU A 116 -0.86 10.09 -1.62
C LEU A 116 -2.02 10.33 -2.58
N TRP A 117 -3.20 9.74 -2.38
CA TRP A 117 -4.42 10.08 -3.11
C TRP A 117 -4.70 11.60 -3.11
N ALA A 118 -4.31 12.30 -2.04
CA ALA A 118 -4.44 13.76 -1.93
C ALA A 118 -3.55 14.55 -2.90
N THR A 119 -2.62 13.90 -3.60
CA THR A 119 -1.82 14.49 -4.68
C THR A 119 -2.52 14.47 -6.04
N GLY A 120 -3.64 13.74 -6.15
CA GLY A 120 -4.47 13.74 -7.35
C GLY A 120 -5.08 15.12 -7.62
N GLN A 121 -5.01 15.56 -8.86
CA GLN A 121 -5.61 16.82 -9.32
C GLN A 121 -6.43 16.56 -10.58
N SER A 122 -7.23 17.53 -11.02
CA SER A 122 -8.04 17.37 -12.22
C SER A 122 -7.15 16.99 -13.43
N GLY A 123 -7.39 15.80 -13.98
CA GLY A 123 -6.63 15.26 -15.12
C GLY A 123 -5.26 14.65 -14.78
N MET A 124 -4.87 14.57 -13.50
CA MET A 124 -3.62 13.94 -13.08
C MET A 124 -3.87 12.84 -12.04
N SER A 125 -3.39 11.63 -12.35
CA SER A 125 -3.41 10.51 -11.40
C SER A 125 -2.57 10.85 -10.15
N PRO A 126 -3.01 10.42 -8.95
CA PRO A 126 -2.20 10.57 -7.75
C PRO A 126 -0.83 9.90 -7.86
N ALA A 127 0.15 10.44 -7.16
CA ALA A 127 1.42 9.77 -6.92
C ALA A 127 1.18 8.45 -6.17
N THR A 128 2.03 7.45 -6.41
CA THR A 128 1.98 6.15 -5.72
C THR A 128 3.38 5.68 -5.35
N VAL A 129 3.45 4.72 -4.44
CA VAL A 129 4.71 4.05 -4.04
C VAL A 129 5.15 2.97 -5.02
N ARG A 130 4.72 3.01 -6.30
CA ARG A 130 4.98 1.95 -7.29
C ARG A 130 6.45 1.62 -7.58
N ARG A 131 7.36 2.47 -7.12
CA ARG A 131 8.81 2.27 -7.22
C ARG A 131 9.40 1.46 -6.06
N ALA A 132 8.61 1.19 -5.00
CA ALA A 132 9.06 0.37 -3.88
C ALA A 132 9.25 -1.09 -4.31
N ARG A 133 10.26 -1.76 -3.75
CA ARG A 133 10.47 -3.19 -3.97
C ARG A 133 9.26 -3.98 -3.48
N GLY A 134 8.84 -4.96 -4.28
CA GLY A 134 7.65 -5.77 -3.99
C GLY A 134 6.32 -5.00 -4.03
N TYR A 135 6.29 -3.79 -4.60
CA TYR A 135 5.02 -3.09 -4.86
C TYR A 135 4.06 -3.96 -5.66
N TRP A 136 4.50 -4.51 -6.80
CA TRP A 136 3.67 -5.32 -7.68
C TRP A 136 3.23 -6.65 -7.04
N LEU A 137 4.04 -7.21 -6.14
CA LEU A 137 3.64 -8.35 -5.31
C LEU A 137 2.44 -7.97 -4.42
N SER A 138 2.58 -6.88 -3.65
CA SER A 138 1.49 -6.40 -2.79
C SER A 138 0.27 -5.93 -3.59
N ASN A 139 0.46 -5.39 -4.78
CA ASN A 139 -0.61 -4.89 -5.63
C ASN A 139 -1.43 -6.06 -6.22
N ALA A 140 -0.78 -7.13 -6.67
CA ALA A 140 -1.48 -8.35 -7.08
C ALA A 140 -2.34 -8.94 -5.95
N LEU A 141 -1.93 -8.77 -4.69
CA LEU A 141 -2.63 -9.31 -3.52
C LEU A 141 -3.72 -8.37 -2.96
N PHE A 142 -3.51 -7.06 -3.01
CA PHE A 142 -4.34 -6.09 -2.28
C PHE A 142 -4.85 -4.93 -3.15
N GLY A 143 -4.43 -4.83 -4.41
CA GLY A 143 -4.65 -3.68 -5.29
C GLY A 143 -3.86 -2.44 -4.85
N THR A 144 -4.10 -1.33 -5.56
CA THR A 144 -3.39 -0.06 -5.35
C THR A 144 -3.67 0.56 -3.97
N TYR A 145 -4.92 0.50 -3.51
CA TYR A 145 -5.40 1.18 -2.30
C TYR A 145 -5.92 0.23 -1.21
N GLY A 146 -5.73 -1.08 -1.37
CA GLY A 146 -6.23 -2.08 -0.42
C GLY A 146 -7.58 -2.68 -0.84
N LYS A 147 -8.00 -3.71 -0.11
CA LYS A 147 -9.17 -4.54 -0.43
C LYS A 147 -10.51 -3.94 0.00
N GLN A 148 -10.50 -2.97 0.91
CA GLN A 148 -11.72 -2.36 1.46
C GLN A 148 -12.30 -1.31 0.51
N HIS A 149 -12.60 -1.68 -0.73
CA HIS A 149 -12.97 -0.77 -1.83
C HIS A 149 -14.18 0.12 -1.49
N ALA A 150 -15.25 -0.46 -0.94
CA ALA A 150 -16.44 0.30 -0.56
C ALA A 150 -16.16 1.31 0.56
N ALA A 151 -15.38 0.91 1.58
CA ALA A 151 -14.97 1.81 2.64
C ALA A 151 -14.06 2.92 2.11
N TRP A 152 -13.15 2.59 1.19
CA TRP A 152 -12.23 3.55 0.58
C TRP A 152 -12.97 4.59 -0.27
N ALA A 153 -13.91 4.15 -1.10
CA ALA A 153 -14.80 5.03 -1.85
C ALA A 153 -15.56 5.99 -0.92
N SER A 154 -16.12 5.48 0.19
CA SER A 154 -16.81 6.30 1.19
C SER A 154 -15.88 7.31 1.86
N ARG A 155 -14.67 6.89 2.26
CA ARG A 155 -13.66 7.75 2.90
C ARG A 155 -13.26 8.93 2.01
N LYS A 156 -13.03 8.68 0.71
CA LYS A 156 -12.70 9.73 -0.26
C LYS A 156 -13.79 10.81 -0.33
N LEU A 157 -15.06 10.41 -0.38
CA LEU A 157 -16.22 11.32 -0.44
C LEU A 157 -16.39 12.13 0.85
N GLN A 158 -16.29 11.47 2.01
CA GLN A 158 -16.40 12.11 3.33
C GLN A 158 -15.33 13.19 3.51
N CYS A 159 -14.09 12.88 3.13
CA CYS A 159 -12.98 13.81 3.26
C CYS A 159 -13.01 14.96 2.26
N ALA A 160 -13.53 14.73 1.04
CA ALA A 160 -13.67 15.79 0.04
C ALA A 160 -14.64 16.87 0.49
N SER A 161 -15.76 16.44 1.08
CA SER A 161 -16.81 17.31 1.62
C SER A 161 -16.32 18.18 2.78
N SER A 162 -15.49 17.59 3.64
CA SER A 162 -14.97 18.25 4.86
C SER A 162 -13.84 19.25 4.57
N SER A 163 -13.11 19.05 3.47
CA SER A 163 -11.92 19.86 3.13
C SER A 163 -12.25 21.12 2.32
N GLY A 164 -13.54 21.39 2.02
CA GLY A 164 -13.96 22.48 1.13
C GLY A 164 -13.38 22.37 -0.28
N SER A 165 -12.91 21.18 -0.66
CA SER A 165 -12.21 20.93 -1.91
C SER A 165 -13.23 20.66 -3.01
N ILE A 166 -13.79 21.72 -3.58
CA ILE A 166 -14.75 21.68 -4.70
C ILE A 166 -14.09 21.13 -5.99
N THR A 167 -12.76 21.08 -6.04
CA THR A 167 -11.97 20.83 -7.26
C THR A 167 -11.58 19.38 -7.51
N MET A 168 -11.86 18.44 -6.60
CA MET A 168 -11.78 17.01 -6.95
C MET A 168 -13.09 16.64 -7.63
N ASN A 169 -13.15 16.90 -8.92
CA ASN A 169 -14.29 16.56 -9.75
C ASN A 169 -14.49 15.03 -9.67
N THR A 170 -15.39 14.58 -8.79
CA THR A 170 -15.85 13.19 -8.68
C THR A 170 -16.64 12.74 -9.92
N GLY A 171 -16.70 13.59 -10.96
CA GLY A 171 -17.34 13.36 -12.24
C GLY A 171 -16.59 12.39 -13.16
N HIS A 172 -15.48 11.82 -12.73
CA HIS A 172 -15.08 10.50 -13.19
C HIS A 172 -15.38 9.53 -12.05
N ALA A 173 -16.39 8.71 -12.27
CA ALA A 173 -16.50 7.38 -11.69
C ALA A 173 -15.34 6.53 -12.19
N ASP A 174 -14.10 6.99 -11.96
CA ASP A 174 -12.93 6.19 -12.22
C ASP A 174 -12.97 5.15 -11.10
N PRO A 175 -13.26 3.87 -11.42
CA PRO A 175 -13.14 2.82 -10.42
C PRO A 175 -11.74 2.95 -9.82
N ASP A 176 -11.58 2.67 -8.52
CA ASP A 176 -10.25 2.60 -7.91
C ASP A 176 -9.33 1.81 -8.85
N VAL A 177 -8.49 2.52 -9.63
CA VAL A 177 -7.77 1.91 -10.74
C VAL A 177 -6.72 1.04 -10.10
N ASP A 178 -7.06 -0.23 -10.03
CA ASP A 178 -6.17 -1.32 -9.75
C ASP A 178 -5.21 -1.43 -10.94
N ASP A 179 -4.02 -0.86 -10.77
CA ASP A 179 -3.04 -0.66 -11.83
C ASP A 179 -2.36 -1.97 -12.25
N PHE A 180 -2.66 -3.10 -11.59
CA PHE A 180 -2.02 -4.38 -11.87
C PHE A 180 -2.26 -4.88 -13.29
N GLN A 181 -3.50 -4.79 -13.80
CA GLN A 181 -3.80 -5.29 -15.15
C GLN A 181 -3.10 -4.42 -16.21
N GLU A 182 -3.18 -3.10 -16.09
CA GLU A 182 -2.49 -2.17 -17.00
C GLU A 182 -0.97 -2.40 -16.97
N HIS A 183 -0.41 -2.65 -15.77
CA HIS A 183 1.00 -3.00 -15.61
C HIS A 183 1.36 -4.31 -16.30
N LEU A 184 0.55 -5.36 -16.17
CA LEU A 184 0.74 -6.63 -16.88
C LEU A 184 0.76 -6.43 -18.40
N GLU A 185 -0.25 -5.73 -18.93
CA GLU A 185 -0.41 -5.47 -20.36
C GLU A 185 0.76 -4.63 -20.90
N THR A 186 1.20 -3.64 -20.15
CA THR A 186 2.33 -2.77 -20.52
C THR A 186 3.65 -3.53 -20.47
N THR A 187 3.90 -4.26 -19.38
CA THR A 187 5.17 -4.97 -19.13
C THR A 187 5.37 -6.13 -20.10
N LEU A 188 4.29 -6.82 -20.47
CA LEU A 188 4.33 -7.99 -21.34
C LEU A 188 3.99 -7.69 -22.80
N LYS A 189 3.87 -6.41 -23.16
CA LYS A 189 3.56 -5.96 -24.52
C LYS A 189 4.51 -6.57 -25.55
N GLY A 190 3.94 -7.16 -26.60
CA GLY A 190 4.70 -7.76 -27.70
C GLY A 190 5.29 -9.14 -27.40
N ARG A 191 5.00 -9.74 -26.23
CA ARG A 191 5.50 -11.07 -25.85
C ARG A 191 4.52 -12.23 -26.11
N GLY A 192 3.39 -11.95 -26.77
CA GLY A 192 2.32 -12.95 -26.97
C GLY A 192 1.71 -13.44 -25.66
N ALA A 193 1.62 -12.56 -24.66
CA ALA A 193 1.28 -12.93 -23.28
C ALA A 193 -0.22 -12.83 -22.95
N ASP A 194 -1.08 -12.49 -23.91
CA ASP A 194 -2.51 -12.23 -23.67
C ASP A 194 -3.21 -13.39 -22.94
N GLY A 195 -2.91 -14.64 -23.33
CA GLY A 195 -3.41 -15.83 -22.65
C GLY A 195 -2.93 -15.95 -21.20
N LYS A 196 -1.66 -15.63 -20.93
CA LYS A 196 -1.07 -15.64 -19.59
C LYS A 196 -1.67 -14.55 -18.70
N ILE A 197 -1.83 -13.34 -19.24
CA ILE A 197 -2.46 -12.21 -18.56
C ILE A 197 -3.88 -12.59 -18.16
N LYS A 198 -4.68 -13.12 -19.10
CA LYS A 198 -6.04 -13.57 -18.81
C LYS A 198 -6.06 -14.63 -17.71
N SER A 199 -5.23 -15.66 -17.81
CA SER A 199 -5.13 -16.73 -16.81
C SER A 199 -4.74 -16.20 -15.43
N LEU A 200 -3.78 -15.28 -15.36
CA LEU A 200 -3.35 -14.69 -14.10
C LEU A 200 -4.45 -13.81 -13.48
N MET A 201 -5.17 -13.03 -14.28
CA MET A 201 -6.28 -12.20 -13.78
C MET A 201 -7.46 -13.05 -13.29
N ASP A 202 -7.78 -14.14 -13.98
CA ASP A 202 -8.80 -15.09 -13.51
C ASP A 202 -8.36 -15.80 -12.23
N HIS A 203 -7.09 -16.20 -12.13
CA HIS A 203 -6.51 -16.79 -10.92
C HIS A 203 -6.53 -15.79 -9.74
N ARG A 204 -6.16 -14.53 -9.97
CA ARG A 204 -6.23 -13.45 -8.97
C ARG A 204 -7.65 -13.26 -8.46
N ARG A 205 -8.66 -13.26 -9.34
CA ARG A 205 -10.08 -13.15 -8.93
C ARG A 205 -10.50 -14.33 -8.05
N ALA A 206 -10.14 -15.56 -8.42
CA ALA A 206 -10.44 -16.75 -7.63
C ALA A 206 -9.74 -16.72 -6.26
N PHE A 207 -8.47 -16.30 -6.24
CA PHE A 207 -7.68 -16.14 -5.04
C PHE A 207 -8.29 -15.11 -4.08
N MET A 208 -8.76 -13.96 -4.59
CA MET A 208 -9.42 -12.95 -3.76
C MET A 208 -10.66 -13.49 -3.04
N VAL A 209 -11.48 -14.32 -3.72
CA VAL A 209 -12.64 -14.99 -3.11
C VAL A 209 -12.21 -15.95 -1.99
N GLN A 210 -11.09 -16.67 -2.17
CA GLN A 210 -10.55 -17.56 -1.13
C GLN A 210 -10.12 -16.78 0.11
N VAL A 211 -9.40 -15.67 -0.08
CA VAL A 211 -8.95 -14.80 1.02
C VAL A 211 -10.16 -14.21 1.76
N GLU A 212 -11.17 -13.72 1.05
CA GLU A 212 -12.40 -13.21 1.68
C GLU A 212 -13.11 -14.28 2.52
N ARG A 213 -13.20 -15.52 2.03
CA ARG A 213 -13.76 -16.62 2.83
C ARG A 213 -12.97 -16.84 4.12
N MET A 214 -11.65 -16.82 4.06
CA MET A 214 -10.81 -16.92 5.26
C MET A 214 -11.04 -15.77 6.24
N GLN A 215 -11.34 -14.57 5.73
CA GLN A 215 -11.60 -13.38 6.54
C GLN A 215 -12.93 -13.45 7.31
N TYR A 216 -13.95 -14.10 6.76
CA TYR A 216 -15.31 -14.20 7.33
C TYR A 216 -15.65 -15.57 7.94
N ALA A 217 -14.88 -16.62 7.66
CA ALA A 217 -15.16 -17.99 8.10
C ALA A 217 -14.79 -18.29 9.57
N ALA A 218 -14.36 -17.29 10.35
CA ALA A 218 -14.04 -17.47 11.77
C ALA A 218 -15.14 -16.88 12.68
N PRO A 219 -16.31 -17.51 12.84
CA PRO A 219 -17.16 -17.27 13.99
C PRO A 219 -16.50 -17.96 15.19
N ALA A 220 -15.79 -17.18 16.02
CA ALA A 220 -15.24 -17.58 17.32
C ALA A 220 -14.00 -18.52 17.37
N GLY A 221 -13.10 -18.52 16.37
CA GLY A 221 -11.81 -19.21 16.49
C GLY A 221 -10.72 -18.61 15.62
N ASP A 222 -9.74 -17.97 16.26
CA ASP A 222 -8.44 -17.44 15.82
C ASP A 222 -8.31 -16.88 14.39
N ALA A 223 -8.00 -15.58 14.30
CA ALA A 223 -7.51 -14.98 13.05
C ALA A 223 -6.25 -15.74 12.58
N PRO A 224 -6.05 -15.91 11.25
CA PRO A 224 -4.90 -16.64 10.73
C PRO A 224 -3.61 -15.97 11.21
N SER A 225 -2.60 -16.75 11.56
CA SER A 225 -1.27 -16.22 11.86
C SER A 225 -0.66 -15.52 10.63
N ALA A 226 0.31 -14.64 10.87
CA ALA A 226 1.06 -14.01 9.77
C ALA A 226 1.78 -15.04 8.89
N SER A 227 2.25 -16.15 9.47
CA SER A 227 2.85 -17.26 8.72
C SER A 227 1.84 -17.93 7.79
N GLU A 228 0.59 -18.15 8.23
CA GLU A 228 -0.46 -18.70 7.39
C GLU A 228 -0.81 -17.77 6.22
N LEU A 229 -0.88 -16.46 6.48
CA LEU A 229 -1.09 -15.47 5.42
C LEU A 229 0.07 -15.45 4.43
N ASN A 230 1.33 -15.41 4.90
CA ASN A 230 2.49 -15.43 4.01
C ASN A 230 2.59 -16.73 3.19
N ARG A 231 2.25 -17.89 3.76
CA ARG A 231 2.17 -19.15 3.00
C ARG A 231 1.10 -19.09 1.92
N LEU A 232 -0.09 -18.58 2.26
CA LEU A 232 -1.18 -18.42 1.30
C LEU A 232 -0.79 -17.47 0.15
N TYR A 233 -0.17 -16.33 0.47
CA TYR A 233 0.31 -15.37 -0.54
C TYR A 233 1.45 -15.91 -1.37
N SER A 234 2.39 -16.63 -0.77
CA SER A 234 3.46 -17.31 -1.51
C SER A 234 2.90 -18.34 -2.47
N SER A 235 1.87 -19.10 -2.08
CA SER A 235 1.21 -20.07 -2.97
C SER A 235 0.62 -19.39 -4.21
N PHE A 236 -0.10 -18.27 -4.04
CA PHE A 236 -0.61 -17.48 -5.17
C PHE A 236 0.53 -17.01 -6.10
N LEU A 237 1.65 -16.58 -5.53
CA LEU A 237 2.78 -16.07 -6.30
C LEU A 237 3.53 -17.19 -7.05
N HIS A 238 3.58 -18.40 -6.49
CA HIS A 238 4.07 -19.60 -7.19
C HIS A 238 3.17 -20.02 -8.36
N ASP A 239 1.85 -19.95 -8.16
CA ASP A 239 0.89 -20.21 -9.24
C ASP A 239 1.03 -19.14 -10.33
N ALA A 240 1.21 -17.87 -9.95
CA ALA A 240 1.50 -16.79 -10.89
C ALA A 240 2.80 -17.02 -11.67
N ALA A 241 3.87 -17.48 -11.01
CA ALA A 241 5.12 -17.84 -11.66
C ALA A 241 4.95 -19.01 -12.64
N SER A 242 4.08 -19.97 -12.32
CA SER A 242 3.74 -21.10 -13.21
C SER A 242 2.95 -20.65 -14.45
N ILE A 243 2.02 -19.69 -14.29
CA ILE A 243 1.22 -19.12 -15.38
C ILE A 243 2.09 -18.25 -16.31
N LEU A 244 2.91 -17.37 -15.72
CA LEU A 244 3.73 -16.43 -16.47
C LEU A 244 4.99 -17.09 -17.05
N GLY A 245 5.55 -18.06 -16.34
CA GLY A 245 6.94 -18.49 -16.51
C GLY A 245 7.90 -17.52 -15.80
N GLU A 246 9.05 -18.04 -15.37
CA GLU A 246 10.03 -17.34 -14.52
C GLU A 246 10.45 -15.96 -15.04
N LYS A 247 10.78 -15.85 -16.33
CA LYS A 247 11.22 -14.58 -16.94
C LYS A 247 10.13 -13.50 -16.96
N ASP A 248 8.90 -13.88 -17.28
CA ASP A 248 7.78 -12.93 -17.33
C ASP A 248 7.34 -12.56 -15.92
N PHE A 249 7.42 -13.51 -14.98
CA PHE A 249 7.19 -13.27 -13.56
C PHE A 249 8.16 -12.22 -13.01
N GLU A 250 9.47 -12.40 -13.20
CA GLU A 250 10.47 -11.46 -12.69
C GLU A 250 10.30 -10.07 -13.29
N LEU A 251 9.96 -9.97 -14.58
CA LEU A 251 9.67 -8.69 -15.23
C LEU A 251 8.44 -7.98 -14.63
N VAL A 252 7.38 -8.73 -14.33
CA VAL A 252 6.15 -8.17 -13.76
C VAL A 252 6.34 -7.78 -12.31
N PHE A 253 6.95 -8.64 -11.50
CA PHE A 253 6.98 -8.48 -10.05
C PHE A 253 8.25 -7.79 -9.54
N GLY A 254 9.29 -7.70 -10.38
CA GLY A 254 10.59 -7.10 -10.04
C GLY A 254 11.47 -7.99 -9.15
N GLU A 255 11.04 -9.21 -8.87
CA GLU A 255 11.73 -10.20 -8.05
C GLU A 255 11.57 -11.59 -8.70
N PRO A 256 12.59 -12.45 -8.66
CA PRO A 256 12.46 -13.83 -9.15
C PRO A 256 11.49 -14.62 -8.28
N PRO A 257 10.92 -15.73 -8.78
CA PRO A 257 10.15 -16.63 -7.95
C PRO A 257 11.03 -17.23 -6.85
N GLN A 258 10.58 -17.15 -5.59
CA GLN A 258 11.29 -17.62 -4.40
C GLN A 258 10.39 -18.54 -3.58
N GLY A 259 10.99 -19.43 -2.79
CA GLY A 259 10.25 -20.40 -1.96
C GLY A 259 9.20 -19.74 -1.05
N GLU A 260 9.59 -18.72 -0.28
CA GLU A 260 8.68 -17.91 0.53
C GLU A 260 8.77 -16.44 0.10
N MET A 261 7.63 -15.86 -0.26
CA MET A 261 7.50 -14.44 -0.59
C MET A 261 6.79 -13.73 0.56
N ASN A 262 7.60 -13.34 1.53
CA ASN A 262 7.19 -12.76 2.80
C ASN A 262 6.75 -11.30 2.62
N VAL A 263 5.44 -11.09 2.40
CA VAL A 263 4.80 -9.77 2.18
C VAL A 263 4.24 -9.16 3.46
N VAL A 264 3.78 -10.00 4.40
CA VAL A 264 3.21 -9.56 5.68
C VAL A 264 4.27 -9.62 6.76
N ASN A 265 4.55 -8.47 7.38
CA ASN A 265 5.36 -8.38 8.59
C ASN A 265 4.62 -9.00 9.79
N PRO A 266 5.14 -10.08 10.41
CA PRO A 266 4.46 -10.76 11.51
C PRO A 266 4.20 -9.88 12.73
N SER A 267 5.18 -9.06 13.14
CA SER A 267 5.05 -8.23 14.33
C SER A 267 3.98 -7.15 14.18
N ILE A 268 3.87 -6.54 12.99
CA ILE A 268 2.80 -5.56 12.70
C ILE A 268 1.45 -6.26 12.63
N TYR A 269 1.41 -7.43 11.98
CA TYR A 269 0.19 -8.24 11.88
C TYR A 269 -0.38 -8.60 13.26
N GLU A 270 0.44 -9.21 14.12
CA GLU A 270 0.05 -9.64 15.46
C GLU A 270 -0.43 -8.47 16.31
N ALA A 271 0.28 -7.33 16.25
CA ALA A 271 -0.12 -6.11 16.93
C ALA A 271 -1.45 -5.54 16.42
N SER A 272 -1.82 -5.81 15.16
CA SER A 272 -3.10 -5.39 14.57
C SER A 272 -4.27 -6.30 14.97
N VAL A 273 -4.01 -7.59 15.20
CA VAL A 273 -5.03 -8.61 15.53
C VAL A 273 -5.34 -8.68 17.02
N GLN A 274 -4.33 -8.56 17.88
CA GLN A 274 -4.49 -8.73 19.34
C GLN A 274 -5.29 -7.61 20.03
N ARG A 275 -5.72 -6.57 19.30
CA ARG A 275 -6.42 -5.44 19.90
C ARG A 275 -7.92 -5.61 19.75
N PRO A 276 -8.69 -5.56 20.85
CA PRO A 276 -10.13 -5.65 20.78
C PRO A 276 -10.68 -4.60 19.82
N GLN A 277 -11.63 -5.03 18.98
CA GLN A 277 -12.47 -4.11 18.24
C GLN A 277 -13.36 -3.37 19.26
N GLU A 278 -12.83 -2.38 19.98
CA GLU A 278 -13.68 -1.44 20.71
C GLU A 278 -14.57 -0.76 19.67
N GLN A 279 -15.87 -1.03 19.76
CA GLN A 279 -16.92 -0.54 18.87
C GLN A 279 -17.28 0.90 19.22
#